data_AF-A0A2H0M3Z5-F1
#
_entry.id   AF-A0A2H0M3Z5-F1
#
_cell.length_a   1.000
_cell.length_b   1.000
_cell.length_c   1.000
_cell.angle_alpha   90.00
_cell.angle_beta   90.00
_cell.angle_gamma   90.00
#
_symmetry.space_group_name_H-M   'P 1'
#
loop_
_entity.id
_entity.type
_entity.pdbx_description
1 polymer ?
#
loop_
_entity_poly.entity_id
_entity_poly.type
_entity_poly.pdbx_seq_one_letter_code
_entity_poly.pdbx_strand_id
1 'polypeptide(L)'
;MGKSRFFLIILTILIIPAVGWSDDMDSKKVDFLQGNYRRVIFESQSQASLAKAERSDELNYILGLSYLKEAKLEQAQECFKLILAGPSHKFKPQAELGLADTYLVGARFQEAENIYNKLIADESNNMKAAILYRLSQLEFKRGNQQRGDDYLSKLKKDFPLSPELRLTRGLALINKPALTTANTGEFSVQVGFFTSISNATNLKDKLLARNYPAYLENAGSGYRVKVGHLKTSNEALILGNKLSHEGFQTKICP
;
A
#
# COMPACT_ATOMS: atom_id res chain seq x y z
N MET A 1 57.24 -51.96 -43.07
CA MET A 1 55.81 -52.01 -42.65
C MET A 1 55.73 -51.62 -41.18
N GLY A 2 55.43 -50.36 -40.87
CA GLY A 2 55.22 -49.87 -39.49
C GLY A 2 53.97 -49.00 -39.47
N LYS A 3 52.93 -49.43 -38.75
CA LYS A 3 51.63 -48.73 -38.67
C LYS A 3 51.72 -47.66 -37.59
N SER A 4 51.69 -46.40 -37.99
CA SER A 4 51.50 -45.26 -37.08
C SER A 4 50.04 -45.24 -36.62
N ARG A 5 49.80 -45.24 -35.30
CA ARG A 5 48.47 -45.01 -34.72
C ARG A 5 48.38 -43.55 -34.30
N PHE A 6 47.66 -42.75 -35.09
CA PHE A 6 47.20 -41.42 -34.72
C PHE A 6 46.21 -41.53 -33.56
N PHE A 7 46.53 -40.92 -32.42
CA PHE A 7 45.58 -40.75 -31.32
C PHE A 7 44.89 -39.40 -31.52
N LEU A 8 43.64 -39.45 -31.98
CA LEU A 8 42.79 -38.28 -32.21
C LEU A 8 42.24 -37.81 -30.84
N ILE A 9 42.79 -36.74 -30.27
CA ILE A 9 42.24 -36.08 -29.08
C ILE A 9 41.06 -35.23 -29.54
N ILE A 10 39.84 -35.72 -29.32
CA ILE A 10 38.61 -34.94 -29.52
C ILE A 10 38.46 -34.01 -28.31
N LEU A 11 38.82 -32.74 -28.49
CA LEU A 11 38.54 -31.67 -27.55
C LEU A 11 37.06 -31.27 -27.70
N THR A 12 36.17 -31.89 -26.91
CA THR A 12 34.79 -31.42 -26.79
C THR A 12 34.77 -30.12 -26.00
N ILE A 13 34.78 -28.99 -26.71
CA ILE A 13 34.42 -27.69 -26.14
C ILE A 13 32.94 -27.78 -25.76
N LEU A 14 32.69 -28.00 -24.47
CA LEU A 14 31.37 -27.86 -23.87
C LEU A 14 31.03 -26.37 -23.91
N ILE A 15 30.35 -25.93 -24.96
CA ILE A 15 29.69 -24.62 -24.99
C ILE A 15 28.57 -24.72 -23.96
N ILE A 16 28.86 -24.30 -22.73
CA ILE A 16 27.82 -24.04 -21.73
C ILE A 16 27.02 -22.88 -22.32
N PRO A 17 25.74 -23.07 -22.71
CA PRO A 17 24.97 -21.95 -23.16
C PRO A 17 24.81 -21.02 -21.97
N ALA A 18 25.31 -19.79 -22.09
CA ALA A 18 25.03 -18.70 -21.16
C ALA A 18 23.55 -18.35 -21.27
N VAL A 19 22.69 -19.21 -20.72
CA VAL A 19 21.25 -19.00 -20.66
C VAL A 19 20.99 -18.11 -19.44
N GLY A 20 20.59 -16.87 -19.71
CA GLY A 20 19.61 -16.16 -18.88
C GLY A 20 20.07 -15.54 -17.56
N TRP A 21 21.03 -14.61 -17.57
CA TRP A 21 21.29 -13.73 -16.42
C TRP A 21 20.46 -12.44 -16.42
N SER A 22 19.37 -12.37 -17.21
CA SER A 22 18.44 -11.23 -17.19
C SER A 22 17.04 -11.58 -16.67
N ASP A 23 16.70 -12.87 -16.54
CA ASP A 23 15.33 -13.33 -16.23
C ASP A 23 14.99 -13.32 -14.72
N ASP A 24 16.02 -13.23 -13.87
CA ASP A 24 15.89 -13.48 -12.43
C ASP A 24 15.27 -12.30 -11.65
N MET A 25 15.48 -11.05 -12.10
CA MET A 25 14.94 -9.87 -11.41
C MET A 25 13.49 -9.57 -11.79
N ASP A 26 13.08 -9.83 -13.03
CA ASP A 26 11.71 -9.59 -13.47
C ASP A 26 10.75 -10.61 -12.86
N SER A 27 11.16 -11.88 -12.74
CA SER A 27 10.39 -12.88 -11.99
C SER A 27 10.15 -12.45 -10.54
N LYS A 28 11.18 -11.95 -9.84
CA LYS A 28 11.05 -11.45 -8.46
C LYS A 28 10.11 -10.27 -8.34
N LYS A 29 10.10 -9.35 -9.33
CA LYS A 29 9.16 -8.22 -9.36
C LYS A 29 7.73 -8.72 -9.55
N VAL A 30 7.51 -9.68 -10.45
CA VAL A 30 6.19 -10.28 -10.68
C VAL A 30 5.69 -10.94 -9.39
N ASP A 31 6.52 -11.77 -8.76
CA ASP A 31 6.17 -12.41 -7.48
C ASP A 31 5.88 -11.37 -6.39
N PHE A 32 6.68 -10.30 -6.31
CA PHE A 32 6.41 -9.19 -5.38
C PHE A 32 5.06 -8.52 -5.63
N LEU A 33 4.74 -8.22 -6.89
CA LEU A 33 3.47 -7.58 -7.27
C LEU A 33 2.26 -8.49 -7.03
N GLN A 34 2.45 -9.81 -7.15
CA GLN A 34 1.43 -10.81 -6.83
C GLN A 34 1.28 -11.06 -5.32
N GLY A 35 2.14 -10.46 -4.48
CA GLY A 35 2.13 -10.67 -3.04
C GLY A 35 2.83 -11.94 -2.58
N ASN A 36 3.57 -12.62 -3.46
CA ASN A 36 4.35 -13.82 -3.17
C ASN A 36 5.68 -13.47 -2.44
N TYR A 37 5.62 -12.63 -1.40
CA TYR A 37 6.81 -12.08 -0.72
C TYR A 37 7.73 -13.17 -0.15
N ARG A 38 7.15 -14.25 0.37
CA ARG A 38 7.92 -15.41 0.88
C ARG A 38 8.75 -16.08 -0.20
N ARG A 39 8.23 -16.16 -1.42
CA ARG A 39 8.93 -16.75 -2.56
C ARG A 39 10.10 -15.88 -2.98
N VAL A 40 9.89 -14.57 -3.07
CA VAL A 40 10.95 -13.58 -3.32
C VAL A 40 12.09 -13.72 -2.30
N ILE A 41 11.74 -13.83 -1.01
CA ILE A 41 12.72 -14.02 0.07
C ILE A 41 13.47 -15.34 -0.10
N PHE A 42 12.76 -16.45 -0.31
CA PHE A 42 13.34 -17.78 -0.43
C PHE A 42 14.30 -17.89 -1.62
N GLU A 43 13.87 -17.48 -2.81
CA GLU A 43 14.68 -17.54 -4.04
C GLU A 43 15.91 -16.64 -3.98
N SER A 44 15.83 -15.53 -3.25
CA SER A 44 16.98 -14.63 -3.08
C SER A 44 17.95 -15.08 -1.97
N GLN A 45 17.53 -15.99 -1.10
CA GLN A 45 18.37 -16.61 -0.07
C GLN A 45 19.10 -17.86 -0.60
N SER A 46 18.47 -18.63 -1.49
CA SER A 46 19.05 -19.85 -2.06
C SER A 46 20.22 -19.59 -3.01
N GLN A 47 20.30 -18.40 -3.61
CA GLN A 47 21.46 -17.91 -4.38
C GLN A 47 22.63 -17.45 -3.48
N ALA A 48 22.91 -18.19 -2.39
CA ALA A 48 23.88 -17.85 -1.34
C ALA A 48 25.36 -17.71 -1.79
N SER A 49 25.64 -17.70 -3.10
CA SER A 49 26.96 -17.43 -3.66
C SER A 49 27.30 -15.95 -3.79
N LEU A 50 26.30 -15.04 -3.80
CA LEU A 50 26.54 -13.60 -3.77
C LEU A 50 26.69 -13.14 -2.32
N ALA A 51 27.84 -12.58 -1.97
CA ALA A 51 27.98 -11.94 -0.67
C ALA A 51 26.88 -10.87 -0.51
N LYS A 52 26.33 -10.71 0.69
CA LYS A 52 25.22 -9.78 0.94
C LYS A 52 25.50 -8.35 0.46
N ALA A 53 26.77 -7.95 0.46
CA ALA A 53 27.27 -6.66 -0.03
C ALA A 53 27.34 -6.55 -1.57
N GLU A 54 27.31 -7.66 -2.31
CA GLU A 54 27.39 -7.72 -3.77
C GLU A 54 26.02 -7.74 -4.46
N ARG A 55 24.92 -7.79 -3.69
CA ARG A 55 23.56 -7.72 -4.22
C ARG A 55 23.28 -6.32 -4.77
N SER A 56 22.59 -6.26 -5.91
CA SER A 56 22.16 -4.99 -6.49
C SER A 56 21.23 -4.22 -5.53
N ASP A 57 21.28 -2.89 -5.60
CA ASP A 57 20.38 -2.01 -4.83
C ASP A 57 18.91 -2.36 -5.07
N GLU A 58 18.57 -2.74 -6.31
CA GLU A 58 17.20 -3.11 -6.70
C GLU A 58 16.75 -4.42 -6.03
N LEU A 59 17.61 -5.43 -5.98
CA LEU A 59 17.32 -6.68 -5.28
C LEU A 59 17.19 -6.44 -3.77
N ASN A 60 18.11 -5.68 -3.18
CA ASN A 60 18.03 -5.29 -1.78
C ASN A 60 16.75 -4.51 -1.48
N TYR A 61 16.30 -3.66 -2.40
CA TYR A 61 15.07 -2.88 -2.23
C TYR A 61 13.83 -3.76 -2.23
N ILE A 62 13.70 -4.66 -3.22
CA ILE A 62 12.58 -5.61 -3.30
C ILE A 62 12.57 -6.55 -2.10
N LEU A 63 13.74 -7.02 -1.65
CA LEU A 63 13.85 -7.83 -0.43
C LEU A 63 13.44 -7.05 0.82
N GLY A 64 13.92 -5.82 0.98
CA GLY A 64 13.54 -4.96 2.10
C GLY A 64 12.03 -4.77 2.19
N LEU A 65 11.38 -4.50 1.06
CA LEU A 65 9.92 -4.41 0.98
C LEU A 65 9.24 -5.76 1.29
N SER A 66 9.77 -6.86 0.79
CA SER A 66 9.21 -8.21 1.02
C SER A 66 9.30 -8.60 2.49
N TYR A 67 10.43 -8.33 3.15
CA TYR A 67 10.58 -8.53 4.59
C TYR A 67 9.63 -7.65 5.39
N LEU A 68 9.48 -6.37 5.01
CA LEU A 68 8.53 -5.47 5.66
C LEU A 68 7.09 -5.97 5.56
N LYS A 69 6.68 -6.51 4.40
CA LYS A 69 5.35 -7.10 4.19
C LYS A 69 5.11 -8.36 5.01
N GLU A 70 6.15 -9.13 5.30
CA GLU A 70 6.12 -10.29 6.20
C GLU A 70 6.36 -9.91 7.68
N ALA A 71 6.33 -8.62 8.03
CA ALA A 71 6.60 -8.10 9.37
C ALA A 71 7.98 -8.48 9.96
N LYS A 72 8.95 -8.82 9.10
CA LYS A 72 10.33 -9.16 9.44
C LYS A 72 11.18 -7.87 9.47
N LEU A 73 11.00 -7.09 10.54
CA LEU A 73 11.47 -5.70 10.59
C LEU A 73 12.99 -5.58 10.61
N GLU A 74 13.70 -6.49 11.28
CA GLU A 74 15.16 -6.46 11.35
C GLU A 74 15.79 -6.70 9.98
N GLN A 75 15.33 -7.73 9.26
CA GLN A 75 15.81 -8.03 7.92
C GLN A 75 15.47 -6.91 6.93
N ALA A 76 14.28 -6.30 7.05
CA ALA A 76 13.89 -5.16 6.22
C ALA A 76 14.84 -3.97 6.43
N GLN A 77 15.12 -3.59 7.69
CA GLN A 77 16.07 -2.52 8.00
C GLN A 77 17.45 -2.79 7.42
N GLU A 78 17.93 -4.02 7.53
CA GLU A 78 19.26 -4.38 7.04
C GLU A 78 19.34 -4.25 5.51
N CYS A 79 18.34 -4.72 4.79
CA CYS A 79 18.24 -4.54 3.33
C CYS A 79 18.30 -3.07 2.92
N PHE A 80 17.54 -2.19 3.59
CA PHE A 80 17.57 -0.76 3.27
C PHE A 80 18.91 -0.11 3.64
N LYS A 81 19.49 -0.47 4.79
CA LYS A 81 20.81 0.05 5.22
C LYS A 81 21.93 -0.31 4.25
N LEU A 82 21.89 -1.50 3.64
CA LEU A 82 22.86 -1.89 2.61
C LEU A 82 22.82 -0.96 1.40
N ILE A 83 21.63 -0.58 0.93
CA ILE A 83 21.48 0.37 -0.18
C ILE A 83 22.03 1.75 0.21
N LEU A 84 21.78 2.19 1.43
CA LEU A 84 22.24 3.50 1.92
C LEU A 84 23.76 3.58 2.08
N ALA A 85 24.39 2.47 2.46
CA ALA A 85 25.84 2.33 2.55
C ALA A 85 26.52 2.22 1.16
N GLY A 86 25.76 1.87 0.12
CA GLY A 86 26.25 1.74 -1.24
C GLY A 86 26.70 3.07 -1.87
N PRO A 87 27.58 3.01 -2.89
CA PRO A 87 28.05 4.19 -3.62
C PRO A 87 26.99 4.76 -4.58
N SER A 88 26.01 3.95 -4.98
CA SER A 88 24.94 4.34 -5.91
C SER A 88 23.89 5.22 -5.22
N HIS A 89 23.50 6.32 -5.87
CA HIS A 89 22.47 7.23 -5.35
C HIS A 89 21.04 6.90 -5.83
N LYS A 90 20.91 6.00 -6.83
CA LYS A 90 19.65 5.78 -7.57
C LYS A 90 18.48 5.32 -6.69
N PHE A 91 18.76 4.49 -5.68
CA PHE A 91 17.77 3.92 -4.78
C PHE A 91 17.78 4.52 -3.38
N LYS A 92 18.66 5.50 -3.10
CA LYS A 92 18.81 6.04 -1.74
C LYS A 92 17.50 6.67 -1.22
N PRO A 93 16.80 7.55 -1.96
CA PRO A 93 15.53 8.10 -1.48
C PRO A 93 14.48 7.01 -1.16
N GLN A 94 14.38 5.98 -2.00
CA GLN A 94 13.44 4.88 -1.84
C GLN A 94 13.82 3.98 -0.64
N ALA A 95 15.12 3.75 -0.42
CA ALA A 95 15.63 3.00 0.72
C ALA A 95 15.47 3.77 2.04
N GLU A 96 15.70 5.09 2.06
CA GLU A 96 15.42 5.93 3.22
C GLU A 96 13.93 5.88 3.58
N LEU A 97 13.06 5.97 2.58
CA LEU A 97 11.62 5.88 2.76
C LEU A 97 11.19 4.50 3.28
N GLY A 98 11.74 3.42 2.73
CA GLY A 98 11.49 2.05 3.21
C GLY A 98 12.00 1.82 4.64
N LEU A 99 13.13 2.41 5.00
CA LEU A 99 13.65 2.38 6.37
C LEU A 99 12.73 3.13 7.33
N ALA A 100 12.23 4.30 6.95
CA ALA A 100 11.27 5.07 7.73
C ALA A 100 9.93 4.32 7.89
N ASP A 101 9.43 3.68 6.83
CA ASP A 101 8.24 2.82 6.87
C ASP A 101 8.46 1.64 7.85
N THR A 102 9.65 1.07 7.86
CA THR A 102 10.00 -0.02 8.77
C THR A 102 10.01 0.45 10.23
N TYR A 103 10.55 1.64 10.51
CA TYR A 103 10.46 2.24 11.83
C TYR A 103 9.03 2.56 12.25
N LEU A 104 8.20 3.05 11.32
CA LEU A 104 6.79 3.33 11.57
C LEU A 104 6.01 2.06 11.96
N VAL A 105 6.21 0.96 11.22
CA VAL A 105 5.57 -0.34 11.53
C VAL A 105 6.06 -0.88 12.88
N GLY A 106 7.34 -0.69 13.21
CA GLY A 106 7.91 -1.03 14.51
C GLY A 106 7.59 -0.07 15.65
N ALA A 107 6.66 0.89 15.47
CA ALA A 107 6.29 1.93 16.44
C ALA A 107 7.45 2.83 16.92
N ARG A 108 8.56 2.86 16.16
CA ARG A 108 9.73 3.74 16.40
C ARG A 108 9.47 5.09 15.75
N PHE A 109 8.46 5.80 16.27
CA PHE A 109 7.90 6.95 15.59
C PHE A 109 8.88 8.11 15.40
N GLN A 110 9.78 8.36 16.36
CA GLN A 110 10.72 9.47 16.26
C GLN A 110 11.72 9.28 15.10
N GLU A 111 12.21 8.06 14.92
CA GLU A 111 13.16 7.74 13.85
C GLU A 111 12.49 7.79 12.48
N ALA A 112 11.26 7.30 12.37
CA ALA A 112 10.46 7.42 11.16
C ALA A 112 10.24 8.91 10.80
N GLU A 113 9.82 9.72 11.77
CA GLU A 113 9.56 11.16 11.58
C GLU A 113 10.81 11.91 11.13
N ASN A 114 11.97 11.64 11.73
CA ASN A 114 13.23 12.27 11.34
C ASN A 114 13.57 12.02 9.87
N ILE A 115 13.41 10.78 9.39
CA ILE A 115 13.70 10.43 8.00
C ILE A 115 12.65 11.03 7.06
N TYR A 116 11.36 10.98 7.40
CA TYR A 116 10.32 11.62 6.59
C TYR A 116 10.53 13.13 6.46
N ASN A 117 10.88 13.82 7.54
CA ASN A 117 11.15 15.26 7.53
C ASN A 117 12.38 15.61 6.70
N LYS A 118 13.42 14.78 6.73
CA LYS A 118 14.58 14.92 5.84
C LYS A 118 14.15 14.79 4.37
N LEU A 119 13.40 13.73 4.05
CA LEU A 119 12.99 13.43 2.69
C LEU A 119 12.02 14.47 2.10
N ILE A 120 11.12 15.05 2.90
CA ILE A 120 10.16 16.04 2.42
C ILE A 120 10.78 17.44 2.24
N ALA A 121 11.85 17.75 3.00
CA ALA A 121 12.59 19.00 2.89
C ALA A 121 13.50 19.05 1.64
N ASP A 122 13.83 17.88 1.06
CA ASP A 122 14.56 17.81 -0.20
C ASP A 122 13.64 18.18 -1.38
N GLU A 123 13.90 19.32 -2.00
CA GLU A 123 13.14 19.82 -3.14
C GLU A 123 13.26 18.95 -4.40
N SER A 124 14.35 18.17 -4.52
CA SER A 124 14.53 17.24 -5.64
C SER A 124 13.70 15.96 -5.49
N ASN A 125 13.17 15.70 -4.30
CA ASN A 125 12.42 14.49 -4.02
C ASN A 125 10.99 14.59 -4.57
N ASN A 126 10.63 13.68 -5.46
CA ASN A 126 9.31 13.61 -6.08
C ASN A 126 8.26 12.81 -5.26
N MET A 127 8.65 12.22 -4.12
CA MET A 127 7.77 11.40 -3.27
C MET A 127 7.05 12.21 -2.17
N LYS A 128 7.02 13.55 -2.26
CA LYS A 128 6.44 14.44 -1.24
C LYS A 128 5.00 14.08 -0.85
N ALA A 129 4.15 13.76 -1.83
CA ALA A 129 2.77 13.31 -1.56
C ALA A 129 2.73 12.02 -0.72
N ALA A 130 3.57 11.04 -1.07
CA ALA A 130 3.70 9.78 -0.35
C ALA A 130 4.25 9.96 1.06
N ILE A 131 5.14 10.93 1.27
CA ILE A 131 5.70 11.25 2.59
C ILE A 131 4.66 11.95 3.47
N LEU A 132 3.92 12.92 2.94
CA LEU A 132 2.81 13.58 3.68
C LEU A 132 1.77 12.57 4.14
N TYR A 133 1.41 11.62 3.27
CA TYR A 133 0.51 10.53 3.64
C TYR A 133 1.07 9.67 4.79
N ARG A 134 2.35 9.27 4.73
CA ARG A 134 2.99 8.50 5.81
C ARG A 134 3.14 9.28 7.12
N LEU A 135 3.46 10.57 7.06
CA LEU A 135 3.47 11.46 8.22
C LEU A 135 2.09 11.53 8.87
N SER A 136 1.02 11.62 8.07
CA SER A 136 -0.33 11.54 8.65
C SER A 136 -0.60 10.22 9.39
N GLN A 137 -0.20 9.09 8.81
CA GLN A 137 -0.34 7.77 9.45
C GLN A 137 0.49 7.64 10.73
N LEU A 138 1.69 8.22 10.72
CA LEU A 138 2.57 8.26 11.88
C LEU A 138 1.93 9.02 13.02
N GLU A 139 1.39 10.21 12.78
CA GLU A 139 0.73 11.01 13.82
C GLU A 139 -0.53 10.31 14.35
N PHE A 140 -1.35 9.70 13.48
CA PHE A 140 -2.50 8.90 13.92
C PHE A 140 -2.09 7.71 14.79
N LYS A 141 -1.04 6.98 14.40
CA LYS A 141 -0.52 5.85 15.21
C LYS A 141 0.08 6.31 16.54
N ARG A 142 0.62 7.53 16.60
CA ARG A 142 1.15 8.16 17.82
C ARG A 142 0.04 8.76 18.69
N GLY A 143 -1.20 8.82 18.20
CA GLY A 143 -2.35 9.40 18.88
C GLY A 143 -2.52 10.92 18.70
N ASN A 144 -1.71 11.55 17.85
CA ASN A 144 -1.83 12.98 17.55
C ASN A 144 -2.75 13.20 16.35
N GLN A 145 -4.06 13.16 16.61
CA GLN A 145 -5.08 13.31 15.57
C GLN A 145 -4.93 14.63 14.79
N GLN A 146 -4.70 15.74 15.50
CA GLN A 146 -4.61 17.07 14.90
C GLN A 146 -3.47 17.16 13.89
N ARG A 147 -2.25 16.76 14.27
CA ARG A 147 -1.11 16.80 13.34
C ARG A 147 -1.31 15.87 12.15
N GLY A 148 -1.97 14.73 12.35
CA GLY A 148 -2.33 13.82 11.25
C GLY A 148 -3.24 14.51 10.22
N ASP A 149 -4.28 15.20 10.70
CA ASP A 149 -5.22 15.95 9.86
C ASP A 149 -4.56 17.16 9.17
N ASP A 150 -3.58 17.80 9.81
CA ASP A 150 -2.77 18.87 9.19
C ASP A 150 -1.98 18.34 7.98
N TYR A 151 -1.34 17.18 8.11
CA TYR A 151 -0.61 16.55 6.99
C TYR A 151 -1.55 16.13 5.86
N LEU A 152 -2.74 15.61 6.17
CA LEU A 152 -3.76 15.30 5.16
C LEU A 152 -4.28 16.55 4.44
N SER A 153 -4.46 17.63 5.18
CA SER A 153 -4.88 18.93 4.63
C SER A 153 -3.82 19.47 3.67
N LYS A 154 -2.54 19.38 4.05
CA LYS A 154 -1.41 19.73 3.20
C LYS A 154 -1.34 18.85 1.95
N LEU A 155 -1.51 17.54 2.09
CA LEU A 155 -1.56 16.60 0.95
C LEU A 155 -2.67 16.98 -0.04
N LYS A 156 -3.88 17.27 0.46
CA LYS A 156 -5.02 17.67 -0.38
C LYS A 156 -4.79 19.00 -1.11
N LYS A 157 -4.16 19.96 -0.44
CA LYS A 157 -3.86 21.28 -1.01
C LYS A 157 -2.76 21.22 -2.06
N ASP A 158 -1.64 20.59 -1.73
CA ASP A 158 -0.42 20.64 -2.54
C ASP A 158 -0.40 19.55 -3.63
N PHE A 159 -1.10 18.43 -3.43
CA PHE A 159 -1.14 17.29 -4.35
C PHE A 159 -2.57 16.73 -4.58
N PRO A 160 -3.52 17.55 -5.08
CA PRO A 160 -4.94 17.17 -5.18
C PRO A 160 -5.24 15.97 -6.10
N LEU A 161 -4.31 15.60 -6.99
CA LEU A 161 -4.46 14.49 -7.94
C LEU A 161 -3.58 13.28 -7.59
N SER A 162 -2.92 13.29 -6.42
CA SER A 162 -2.01 12.20 -6.06
C SER A 162 -2.77 10.88 -5.80
N PRO A 163 -2.17 9.72 -6.12
CA PRO A 163 -2.74 8.43 -5.76
C PRO A 163 -2.97 8.28 -4.25
N GLU A 164 -2.09 8.87 -3.42
CA GLU A 164 -2.17 8.77 -1.97
C GLU A 164 -3.40 9.45 -1.41
N LEU A 165 -3.85 10.56 -2.00
CA LEU A 165 -5.10 11.20 -1.59
C LEU A 165 -6.33 10.29 -1.84
N ARG A 166 -6.26 9.34 -2.77
CA ARG A 166 -7.33 8.33 -2.94
C ARG A 166 -7.34 7.32 -1.80
N LEU A 167 -6.18 7.04 -1.19
CA LEU A 167 -6.06 6.12 -0.05
C LEU A 167 -6.63 6.73 1.25
N THR A 168 -6.59 8.06 1.40
CA THR A 168 -7.10 8.74 2.60
C THR A 168 -8.62 8.66 2.73
N ARG A 169 -9.36 8.43 1.63
CA ARG A 169 -10.82 8.24 1.64
C ARG A 169 -11.23 7.03 2.49
N GLY A 170 -10.37 6.01 2.58
CA GLY A 170 -10.58 4.87 3.49
C GLY A 170 -10.29 5.21 4.95
N LEU A 171 -9.24 6.01 5.23
CA LEU A 171 -8.85 6.40 6.59
C LEU A 171 -9.82 7.40 7.23
N ALA A 172 -10.38 8.34 6.45
CA ALA A 172 -11.39 9.29 6.92
C ALA A 172 -12.69 8.62 7.42
N LEU A 173 -12.92 7.35 7.06
CA LEU A 173 -14.04 6.55 7.53
C LEU A 173 -13.71 5.75 8.80
N ILE A 174 -12.42 5.53 9.11
CA ILE A 174 -11.95 4.73 10.26
C ILE A 174 -11.68 5.63 11.48
N ASN A 175 -11.15 6.84 11.27
CA ASN A 175 -10.77 7.76 12.35
C ASN A 175 -11.82 8.84 12.65
N LYS A 176 -13.02 8.75 12.08
CA LYS A 176 -14.13 9.59 12.50
C LYS A 176 -14.70 9.02 13.80
N PRO A 177 -14.61 9.68 14.97
CA PRO A 177 -15.67 9.49 15.95
C PRO A 177 -16.95 9.88 15.23
N ALA A 178 -17.95 8.99 15.26
CA ALA A 178 -19.22 9.09 14.53
C ALA A 178 -19.52 10.52 14.05
N LEU A 179 -19.34 10.80 12.75
CA LEU A 179 -19.72 12.04 12.07
C LEU A 179 -20.22 13.17 13.00
N THR A 180 -19.34 13.79 13.79
CA THR A 180 -19.77 14.95 14.56
C THR A 180 -19.73 16.17 13.63
N THR A 181 -20.93 16.43 13.10
CA THR A 181 -21.52 17.76 12.93
C THR A 181 -20.86 18.71 11.94
N ALA A 182 -21.11 18.49 10.64
CA ALA A 182 -21.37 19.59 9.68
C ALA A 182 -22.03 19.10 8.37
N ASN A 183 -22.80 18.02 8.41
CA ASN A 183 -23.76 17.66 7.36
C ASN A 183 -24.85 16.79 8.01
N THR A 184 -25.64 17.39 8.89
CA THR A 184 -26.94 16.84 9.29
C THR A 184 -27.89 17.03 8.11
N GLY A 185 -27.69 16.23 7.07
CA GLY A 185 -28.78 15.99 6.15
C GLY A 185 -29.84 15.21 6.91
N GLU A 186 -31.06 15.74 6.94
CA GLU A 186 -32.22 15.09 7.57
C GLU A 186 -32.60 13.82 6.82
N PHE A 187 -32.16 13.63 5.56
CA PHE A 187 -32.60 12.50 4.75
C PHE A 187 -31.44 11.57 4.38
N SER A 188 -31.77 10.28 4.32
CA SER A 188 -30.87 9.21 3.90
C SER A 188 -31.64 8.18 3.08
N VAL A 189 -30.93 7.40 2.26
CA VAL A 189 -31.53 6.29 1.51
C VAL A 189 -31.06 4.98 2.13
N GLN A 190 -31.97 4.24 2.77
CA GLN A 190 -31.69 2.89 3.22
C GLN A 190 -31.69 1.94 2.01
N VAL A 191 -30.64 1.13 1.90
CA VAL A 191 -30.43 0.20 0.78
C VAL A 191 -30.38 -1.28 1.21
N GLY A 192 -30.51 -1.53 2.51
CA GLY A 192 -30.56 -2.89 3.06
C GLY A 192 -30.71 -2.91 4.57
N PHE A 193 -31.13 -4.08 5.08
CA PHE A 193 -31.18 -4.39 6.51
C PHE A 193 -30.66 -5.81 6.72
N PHE A 194 -29.68 -5.97 7.60
CA PHE A 194 -29.02 -7.26 7.85
C PHE A 194 -28.89 -7.53 9.33
N THR A 195 -29.19 -8.75 9.76
CA THR A 195 -28.92 -9.19 11.14
C THR A 195 -27.43 -9.42 11.39
N SER A 196 -26.67 -9.79 10.35
CA SER A 196 -25.21 -9.97 10.39
C SER A 196 -24.46 -8.69 10.02
N ILE A 197 -23.52 -8.28 10.88
CA ILE A 197 -22.66 -7.12 10.65
C ILE A 197 -21.74 -7.32 9.43
N SER A 198 -21.26 -8.53 9.18
CA SER A 198 -20.39 -8.82 8.03
C SER A 198 -21.11 -8.60 6.71
N ASN A 199 -22.38 -9.02 6.61
CA ASN A 199 -23.20 -8.81 5.41
C ASN A 199 -23.49 -7.32 5.18
N ALA A 200 -23.80 -6.58 6.26
CA ALA A 200 -24.00 -5.14 6.19
C ALA A 200 -22.72 -4.41 5.74
N THR A 201 -21.57 -4.82 6.27
CA THR A 201 -20.26 -4.25 5.95
C THR A 201 -19.89 -4.51 4.49
N ASN A 202 -20.10 -5.73 3.99
CA ASN A 202 -19.86 -6.08 2.59
C ASN A 202 -20.69 -5.21 1.62
N LEU A 203 -21.98 -4.97 1.92
CA LEU A 203 -22.80 -4.10 1.09
C LEU A 203 -22.32 -2.64 1.16
N LYS A 204 -22.00 -2.15 2.36
CA LYS A 204 -21.45 -0.80 2.57
C LYS A 204 -20.17 -0.60 1.76
N ASP A 205 -19.23 -1.54 1.82
CA ASP A 205 -17.95 -1.46 1.08
C ASP A 205 -18.16 -1.52 -0.44
N LYS A 206 -19.13 -2.34 -0.91
CA LYS A 206 -19.52 -2.37 -2.33
C LYS A 206 -20.06 -1.02 -2.82
N LEU A 207 -20.84 -0.33 -2.00
CA LEU A 207 -21.37 1.00 -2.33
C LEU A 207 -20.28 2.07 -2.29
N LEU A 208 -19.38 2.02 -1.30
CA LEU A 208 -18.22 2.90 -1.21
C LEU A 208 -17.29 2.75 -2.42
N ALA A 209 -17.06 1.52 -2.89
CA ALA A 209 -16.29 1.24 -4.10
C ALA A 209 -16.91 1.88 -5.37
N ARG A 210 -18.23 2.11 -5.37
CA ARG A 210 -18.96 2.83 -6.43
C ARG A 210 -19.06 4.34 -6.18
N ASN A 211 -18.30 4.87 -5.22
CA ASN A 211 -18.33 6.27 -4.77
C ASN A 211 -19.68 6.72 -4.17
N TYR A 212 -20.48 5.80 -3.65
CA TYR A 212 -21.65 6.15 -2.84
C TYR A 212 -21.25 6.29 -1.36
N PRO A 213 -21.57 7.42 -0.69
CA PRO A 213 -21.23 7.62 0.72
C PRO A 213 -22.14 6.78 1.62
N ALA A 214 -21.83 5.49 1.74
CA ALA A 214 -22.61 4.53 2.53
C ALA A 214 -22.09 4.39 3.97
N TYR A 215 -23.01 4.20 4.91
CA TYR A 215 -22.74 4.00 6.33
C TYR A 215 -23.70 2.98 6.96
N LEU A 216 -23.36 2.53 8.17
CA LEU A 216 -24.17 1.58 8.94
C LEU A 216 -24.83 2.28 10.12
N GLU A 217 -26.08 1.91 10.39
CA GLU A 217 -26.83 2.31 11.59
C GLU A 217 -27.30 1.07 12.33
N ASN A 218 -27.02 1.00 13.64
CA ASN A 218 -27.51 -0.08 14.50
C ASN A 218 -28.98 0.17 14.86
N ALA A 219 -29.84 -0.79 14.55
CA ALA A 219 -31.29 -0.73 14.74
C ALA A 219 -31.80 -1.69 15.83
N GLY A 220 -30.90 -2.15 16.71
CA GLY A 220 -31.20 -3.08 17.81
C GLY A 220 -31.26 -4.53 17.36
N SER A 221 -32.14 -4.86 16.41
CA SER A 221 -32.30 -6.21 15.86
C SER A 221 -31.41 -6.49 14.65
N GLY A 222 -30.59 -5.53 14.23
CA GLY A 222 -29.70 -5.65 13.07
C GLY A 222 -29.09 -4.30 12.66
N TYR A 223 -28.55 -4.28 11.45
CA TYR A 223 -27.80 -3.17 10.87
C TYR A 223 -28.49 -2.68 9.59
N ARG A 224 -28.84 -1.40 9.55
CA ARG A 224 -29.32 -0.72 8.35
C ARG A 224 -28.13 -0.19 7.57
N VAL A 225 -28.10 -0.47 6.26
CA VAL A 225 -27.14 0.15 5.34
C VAL A 225 -27.82 1.37 4.74
N LYS A 226 -27.27 2.55 4.98
CA LYS A 226 -27.80 3.83 4.51
C LYS A 226 -26.78 4.53 3.62
N VAL A 227 -27.26 5.37 2.70
CA VAL A 227 -26.43 6.13 1.75
C VAL A 227 -26.79 7.61 1.83
N GLY A 228 -25.77 8.46 1.96
CA GLY A 228 -25.88 9.91 1.94
C GLY A 228 -26.14 10.54 3.31
N HIS A 229 -26.18 11.87 3.33
CA HIS A 229 -26.69 12.71 4.41
C HIS A 229 -27.24 13.95 3.72
N LEU A 230 -28.44 13.80 3.17
CA LEU A 230 -29.05 14.71 2.20
C LEU A 230 -29.92 15.74 2.90
N LYS A 231 -29.87 16.98 2.44
CA LYS A 231 -30.57 18.08 3.12
C LYS A 231 -32.05 18.10 2.82
N THR A 232 -32.46 17.55 1.68
CA THR A 232 -33.85 17.58 1.23
C THR A 232 -34.35 16.19 0.84
N SER A 233 -35.65 15.98 1.02
CA SER A 233 -36.33 14.76 0.58
C SER A 233 -36.22 14.53 -0.94
N ASN A 234 -36.18 15.61 -1.73
CA ASN A 234 -36.04 15.52 -3.19
C ASN A 234 -34.67 14.97 -3.61
N GLU A 235 -33.59 15.40 -2.96
CA GLU A 235 -32.26 14.82 -3.18
C GLU A 235 -32.24 13.32 -2.83
N ALA A 236 -32.92 12.93 -1.75
CA ALA A 236 -33.02 11.54 -1.33
C ALA A 236 -33.84 10.70 -2.32
N LEU A 237 -34.87 11.27 -2.92
CA LEU A 237 -35.65 10.65 -3.99
C LEU A 237 -34.80 10.44 -5.25
N ILE A 238 -34.05 11.45 -5.69
CA ILE A 238 -33.16 11.35 -6.85
C ILE A 238 -32.10 10.27 -6.62
N LEU A 239 -31.45 10.28 -5.45
CA LEU A 239 -30.45 9.28 -5.09
C LEU A 239 -31.07 7.87 -5.00
N GLY A 240 -32.25 7.76 -4.39
CA GLY A 240 -32.98 6.50 -4.25
C GLY A 240 -33.39 5.91 -5.60
N ASN A 241 -33.84 6.74 -6.53
CA ASN A 241 -34.16 6.32 -7.88
C ASN A 241 -32.91 5.83 -8.61
N LYS A 242 -31.79 6.57 -8.50
CA LYS A 242 -30.52 6.16 -9.11
C LYS A 242 -30.05 4.80 -8.61
N LEU A 243 -30.05 4.59 -7.30
CA LEU A 243 -29.67 3.33 -6.67
C LEU A 243 -30.64 2.19 -7.04
N SER A 244 -31.93 2.49 -7.20
CA SER A 244 -32.91 1.51 -7.67
C SER A 244 -32.65 1.03 -9.09
N HIS A 245 -32.27 1.94 -10.01
CA HIS A 245 -31.88 1.57 -11.37
C HIS A 245 -30.59 0.71 -11.40
N GLU A 246 -29.73 0.85 -10.40
CA GLU A 246 -28.54 0.00 -10.23
C GLU A 246 -28.83 -1.35 -9.54
N GLY A 247 -30.10 -1.65 -9.25
CA GLY A 247 -30.54 -2.93 -8.68
C GLY A 247 -30.58 -2.99 -7.16
N PHE A 248 -30.48 -1.87 -6.45
CA PHE A 248 -30.62 -1.83 -5.00
C PHE A 248 -32.08 -1.60 -4.59
N GLN A 249 -32.54 -2.27 -3.54
CA GLN A 249 -33.83 -1.94 -2.91
C GLN A 249 -33.66 -0.68 -2.08
N THR A 250 -34.42 0.37 -2.37
CA THR A 250 -34.25 1.67 -1.71
C THR A 250 -35.47 2.05 -0.88
N LYS A 251 -35.23 2.65 0.28
CA LYS A 251 -36.25 3.26 1.13
C LYS A 251 -35.73 4.60 1.63
N ILE A 252 -36.49 5.66 1.41
CA ILE A 252 -36.14 7.00 1.91
C ILE A 252 -36.39 7.02 3.42
N CYS A 253 -35.41 7.49 4.17
CA CYS A 253 -35.45 7.66 5.61
C CYS A 253 -35.22 9.14 5.94
N PRO A 254 -36.06 9.76 6.77
CA PRO A 254 -35.69 10.96 7.50
C PRO A 254 -34.72 10.63 8.66
#